data_AF-A0A1E4HEU4-F1
#
_entry.id   AF-A0A1E4HEU4-F1
#
_cell.length_a   1.000
_cell.length_b   1.000
_cell.length_c   1.000
_cell.angle_alpha   90.00
_cell.angle_beta   90.00
_cell.angle_gamma   90.00
#
_symmetry.space_group_name_H-M   'P 1'
#
loop_
_entity.id
_entity.type
_entity.pdbx_description
1 polymer ?
#
loop_
_entity_poly.entity_id
_entity_poly.type
_entity_poly.pdbx_seq_one_letter_code
_entity_poly.pdbx_strand_id
1 'polypeptide(L)'
;MRRLVASLPLALLLAACSPAPTPPAPGEAQTAPANPALGSPEWLAWVDQSLAISDKGHGPDPGSPEWNQAVQRKLGEEAPQSTPGSPQWQQSVDALLRTRLPPGS
;
A
#
# COMPACT_ATOMS: atom_id res chain seq x y z
N MET A 1 -0.15 -46.41 27.59
CA MET A 1 -0.24 -46.01 29.02
C MET A 1 -0.69 -44.54 29.04
N ARG A 2 -1.97 -44.23 29.30
CA ARG A 2 -2.53 -43.71 30.60
C ARG A 2 -1.86 -42.35 30.98
N ARG A 3 -2.52 -41.20 31.18
CA ARG A 3 -3.90 -40.75 31.53
C ARG A 3 -4.06 -39.28 31.04
N LEU A 4 -5.16 -38.87 30.40
CA LEU A 4 -6.41 -38.25 30.94
C LEU A 4 -6.23 -36.93 31.73
N VAL A 5 -7.26 -36.08 31.64
CA VAL A 5 -7.54 -34.79 32.32
C VAL A 5 -7.14 -33.57 31.45
N ALA A 6 -7.99 -32.59 31.13
CA ALA A 6 -9.36 -32.27 31.50
C ALA A 6 -10.00 -31.40 30.40
N SER A 7 -11.29 -31.64 30.18
CA SER A 7 -12.22 -30.65 29.65
C SER A 7 -12.30 -29.47 30.61
N LEU A 8 -12.19 -28.24 30.12
CA LEU A 8 -12.73 -27.06 30.80
C LEU A 8 -13.28 -26.10 29.73
N PRO A 9 -14.61 -26.00 29.57
CA PRO A 9 -15.21 -25.00 28.70
C PRO A 9 -15.25 -23.69 29.48
N LEU A 10 -14.37 -22.74 29.14
CA LEU A 10 -14.46 -21.40 29.72
C LEU A 10 -15.42 -20.56 28.87
N ALA A 11 -16.70 -20.66 29.22
CA ALA A 11 -17.68 -19.62 28.90
C ALA A 11 -17.46 -18.43 29.83
N LEU A 12 -17.07 -17.28 29.27
CA LEU A 12 -17.26 -15.95 29.83
C LEU A 12 -17.29 -14.97 28.64
N LEU A 13 -18.49 -14.67 28.12
CA LEU A 13 -19.25 -13.45 28.43
C LEU A 13 -18.38 -12.20 28.31
N LEU A 14 -18.57 -11.45 27.21
CA LEU A 14 -18.60 -9.99 27.23
C LEU A 14 -19.30 -9.46 25.96
N ALA A 15 -20.50 -8.94 26.22
CA ALA A 15 -21.08 -7.76 25.60
C ALA A 15 -21.14 -7.70 24.07
N ALA A 16 -22.32 -8.06 23.55
CA ALA A 16 -22.89 -7.38 22.40
C ALA A 16 -22.95 -5.87 22.68
N CYS A 17 -22.06 -5.10 22.07
CA CYS A 17 -22.21 -3.66 21.92
C CYS A 17 -22.45 -3.40 20.44
N SER A 18 -23.72 -3.50 20.04
CA SER A 18 -24.22 -2.89 18.81
C SER A 18 -24.52 -1.42 19.08
N PRO A 19 -23.79 -0.47 18.50
CA PRO A 19 -24.38 0.80 18.12
C PRO A 19 -25.13 0.60 16.79
N ALA A 20 -26.45 0.78 16.84
CA ALA A 20 -27.32 0.94 15.67
C ALA A 20 -27.04 2.31 14.99
N PRO A 21 -27.54 2.51 13.76
CA PRO A 21 -26.80 3.14 12.67
C PRO A 21 -26.82 4.66 12.70
N THR A 22 -25.80 5.27 12.10
CA THR A 22 -25.80 6.69 11.72
C THR A 22 -25.35 6.80 10.26
N PRO A 23 -26.25 7.09 9.31
CA PRO A 23 -25.86 7.62 8.00
C PRO A 23 -25.93 9.16 8.07
N PRO A 24 -24.89 9.87 7.59
CA PRO A 24 -24.89 10.35 6.20
C PRO A 24 -23.48 10.34 5.56
N ALA A 25 -23.30 9.75 4.37
CA ALA A 25 -23.21 10.43 3.06
C ALA A 25 -21.88 10.02 2.37
N PRO A 26 -21.83 10.00 1.03
CA PRO A 26 -20.97 9.12 0.24
C PRO A 26 -19.58 9.71 0.04
N GLY A 27 -18.54 8.92 0.29
CA GLY A 27 -17.17 9.31 0.05
C GLY A 27 -16.20 8.21 0.47
N GLU A 28 -15.97 7.26 -0.45
CA GLU A 28 -14.67 6.60 -0.57
C GLU A 28 -14.24 5.65 0.56
N ALA A 29 -15.18 4.88 1.11
CA ALA A 29 -14.85 3.49 1.46
C ALA A 29 -14.94 2.62 0.18
N GLN A 30 -14.29 3.07 -0.89
CA GLN A 30 -13.80 2.11 -1.86
C GLN A 30 -12.70 1.37 -1.10
N THR A 31 -12.92 0.08 -0.88
CA THR A 31 -11.85 -0.87 -0.70
C THR A 31 -10.95 -0.72 -1.93
N ALA A 32 -10.13 0.33 -1.97
CA ALA A 32 -9.14 0.52 -3.00
C ALA A 32 -8.37 -0.79 -2.99
N PRO A 33 -8.18 -1.42 -4.17
CA PRO A 33 -7.47 -2.67 -4.21
C PRO A 33 -6.17 -2.47 -3.42
N ALA A 34 -5.85 -3.41 -2.54
CA ALA A 34 -4.62 -3.35 -1.74
C ALA A 34 -3.38 -3.12 -2.64
N ASN A 35 -3.52 -3.39 -3.94
CA ASN A 35 -2.64 -2.97 -5.02
C ASN A 35 -3.36 -1.99 -5.97
N PRO A 36 -3.02 -0.70 -5.97
CA PRO A 36 -3.51 0.23 -6.99
C PRO A 36 -3.08 -0.22 -8.39
N ALA A 37 -3.88 0.13 -9.41
CA ALA A 37 -3.57 -0.22 -10.79
C ALA A 37 -2.30 0.52 -11.25
N LEU A 38 -1.40 -0.17 -11.96
CA LEU A 38 -0.14 0.43 -12.41
C LEU A 38 -0.38 1.66 -13.28
N GLY A 39 0.32 2.76 -12.95
CA GLY A 39 0.18 4.03 -13.64
C GLY A 39 -1.10 4.81 -13.29
N SER A 40 -1.96 4.30 -12.40
CA SER A 40 -3.10 5.07 -11.90
C SER A 40 -2.64 6.17 -10.94
N PRO A 41 -3.45 7.23 -10.73
CA PRO A 41 -3.13 8.29 -9.78
C PRO A 41 -2.83 7.76 -8.36
N GLU A 42 -3.56 6.73 -7.93
CA GLU A 42 -3.36 6.09 -6.62
C GLU A 42 -2.02 5.35 -6.55
N TRP A 43 -1.61 4.68 -7.63
CA TRP A 43 -0.30 4.04 -7.72
C TRP A 43 0.83 5.06 -7.70
N LEU A 44 0.69 6.16 -8.45
CA LEU A 44 1.66 7.25 -8.48
C LEU A 44 1.83 7.89 -7.10
N ALA A 45 0.73 8.16 -6.39
CA ALA A 45 0.75 8.68 -5.03
C ALA A 45 1.43 7.70 -4.05
N TRP A 46 1.16 6.41 -4.18
CA TRP A 46 1.82 5.39 -3.36
C TRP A 46 3.33 5.31 -3.61
N VAL A 47 3.77 5.34 -4.88
CA VAL A 47 5.21 5.36 -5.22
C VAL A 47 5.87 6.63 -4.68
N ASP A 48 5.23 7.78 -4.86
CA ASP A 48 5.71 9.07 -4.39
C ASP A 48 5.93 9.07 -2.86
N GLN A 49 4.95 8.57 -2.11
CA GLN A 49 5.03 8.44 -0.66
C GLN A 49 6.08 7.40 -0.23
N SER A 50 6.14 6.25 -0.92
CA SER A 50 7.07 5.15 -0.61
C SER A 50 8.54 5.56 -0.76
N LEU A 51 8.82 6.42 -1.75
CA LEU A 51 10.18 6.91 -2.03
C LEU A 51 10.46 8.31 -1.45
N ALA A 52 9.46 8.91 -0.79
CA ALA A 52 9.47 10.30 -0.34
C ALA A 52 10.01 11.24 -1.44
N ILE A 53 9.35 11.21 -2.60
CA ILE A 53 9.72 12.02 -3.78
C ILE A 53 9.25 13.46 -3.59
N SER A 54 7.97 13.64 -3.25
CA SER A 54 7.42 14.95 -2.92
C SER A 54 7.47 15.16 -1.41
N ASP A 55 8.30 16.10 -0.94
CA ASP A 55 8.33 16.49 0.47
C ASP A 55 7.46 17.72 0.67
N LYS A 56 6.43 17.61 1.53
CA LYS A 56 5.55 18.72 1.95
C LYS A 56 4.92 19.51 0.80
N GLY A 57 4.54 18.85 -0.28
CA GLY A 57 3.91 19.49 -1.45
C GLY A 57 4.90 20.20 -2.38
N HIS A 58 6.20 20.03 -2.14
CA HIS A 58 7.25 20.45 -3.07
C HIS A 58 7.85 19.19 -3.71
N GLY A 59 7.52 18.99 -4.98
CA GLY A 59 7.97 17.84 -5.75
C GLY A 59 7.48 17.93 -7.19
N PRO A 60 8.08 17.18 -8.11
CA PRO A 60 7.57 17.08 -9.47
C PRO A 60 6.19 16.41 -9.46
N ASP A 61 5.33 16.79 -10.39
CA ASP A 61 3.99 16.22 -10.51
C ASP A 61 4.06 14.69 -10.71
N PRO A 62 3.33 13.86 -9.94
CA PRO A 62 3.40 12.41 -10.08
C PRO A 62 3.09 11.94 -11.50
N GLY A 63 3.95 11.09 -12.06
CA GLY A 63 3.85 10.59 -13.44
C GLY A 63 4.49 11.50 -14.51
N SER A 64 4.90 12.72 -14.16
CA SER A 64 5.69 13.58 -15.05
C SER A 64 7.08 12.97 -15.37
N PRO A 65 7.73 13.37 -16.48
CA PRO A 65 9.10 12.96 -16.77
C PRO A 65 10.08 13.28 -15.64
N GLU A 66 9.94 14.44 -14.99
CA GLU A 66 10.76 14.89 -13.87
C GLU A 66 10.58 13.99 -12.64
N TRP A 67 9.34 13.58 -12.37
CA TRP A 67 9.01 12.64 -11.32
C TRP A 67 9.57 11.26 -11.61
N ASN A 68 9.45 10.76 -12.84
CA ASN A 68 10.02 9.47 -13.24
C ASN A 68 11.54 9.43 -13.05
N GLN A 69 12.24 10.53 -13.35
CA GLN A 69 13.68 10.68 -13.10
C GLN A 69 13.99 10.74 -11.59
N ALA A 70 13.17 11.43 -10.80
CA ALA A 70 13.32 11.44 -9.34
C ALA A 70 13.16 10.03 -8.74
N VAL A 71 12.19 9.26 -9.22
CA VAL A 71 11.99 7.84 -8.84
C VAL A 71 13.21 7.02 -9.20
N GLN A 72 13.73 7.14 -10.42
CA GLN A 72 14.93 6.45 -10.87
C GLN A 72 16.14 6.75 -9.97
N ARG A 73 16.35 8.02 -9.63
CA ARG A 73 17.43 8.46 -8.74
C ARG A 73 17.28 7.93 -7.31
N LYS A 74 16.05 7.84 -6.79
CA LYS A 74 15.78 7.25 -5.46
C LYS A 74 16.02 5.75 -5.43
N LEU A 75 15.72 5.04 -6.52
CA LEU A 75 15.97 3.61 -6.65
C LEU A 75 17.45 3.27 -6.84
N GLY A 76 18.24 4.20 -7.39
CA GLY A 76 19.70 4.05 -7.51
C GLY A 76 20.08 2.90 -8.44
N GLU A 77 20.98 2.02 -8.00
CA GLU A 77 21.46 0.86 -8.77
C GLU A 77 20.36 -0.16 -9.06
N GLU A 78 19.32 -0.20 -8.23
CA GLU A 78 18.19 -1.11 -8.39
C GLU A 78 17.11 -0.53 -9.32
N ALA A 79 17.33 0.67 -9.87
CA ALA A 79 16.36 1.29 -10.76
C ALA A 79 16.15 0.47 -12.05
N PRO A 80 14.90 0.32 -12.53
CA PRO A 80 14.64 -0.40 -13.77
C PRO A 80 15.38 0.23 -14.95
N GLN A 81 15.99 -0.60 -15.78
CA GLN A 81 16.70 -0.17 -16.99
C GLN A 81 15.73 0.17 -18.15
N SER A 82 14.43 -0.08 -17.97
CA SER A 82 13.39 0.30 -18.93
C SER A 82 13.18 1.81 -18.98
N THR A 83 12.61 2.29 -20.10
CA THR A 83 12.29 3.71 -20.30
C THR A 83 11.42 4.25 -19.14
N PRO A 84 11.84 5.32 -18.45
CA PRO A 84 11.06 5.91 -17.35
C PRO A 84 9.65 6.30 -17.79
N GLY A 85 8.66 5.98 -16.95
CA GLY A 85 7.24 6.21 -17.25
C GLY A 85 6.60 5.19 -18.20
N SER A 86 7.35 4.27 -18.81
CA SER A 86 6.75 3.19 -19.62
C SER A 86 6.01 2.16 -18.75
N PRO A 87 5.04 1.40 -19.32
CA PRO A 87 4.36 0.33 -18.57
C PRO A 87 5.31 -0.72 -17.98
N GLN A 88 6.38 -1.08 -18.71
CA GLN A 88 7.39 -2.04 -18.25
C GLN A 88 8.19 -1.48 -17.07
N TRP A 89 8.52 -0.20 -17.11
CA TRP A 89 9.16 0.50 -16.01
C TRP A 89 8.25 0.53 -14.78
N GLN A 90 6.97 0.87 -14.94
CA GLN A 90 6.00 0.91 -13.83
C GLN A 90 5.86 -0.45 -13.14
N GLN A 91 5.77 -1.55 -13.92
CA GLN A 91 5.75 -2.91 -13.38
C GLN A 91 7.00 -3.24 -12.56
N SER A 92 8.16 -2.82 -13.05
CA SER A 92 9.44 -3.07 -12.36
C SER A 92 9.56 -2.27 -11.07
N VAL A 93 9.19 -0.97 -11.09
CA VAL A 93 9.14 -0.12 -9.89
C VAL A 93 8.19 -0.71 -8.85
N ASP A 94 7.00 -1.12 -9.26
CA ASP A 94 5.99 -1.72 -8.39
C ASP A 94 6.51 -2.98 -7.70
N ALA A 95 7.09 -3.91 -8.47
CA ALA A 95 7.67 -5.15 -7.94
C ALA A 95 8.81 -4.87 -6.94
N LEU A 96 9.69 -3.91 -7.24
CA LEU A 96 10.79 -3.52 -6.36
C LEU A 96 10.26 -2.94 -5.04
N LEU A 97 9.32 -2.00 -5.12
CA LEU A 97 8.77 -1.35 -3.93
C LEU A 97 7.99 -2.33 -3.06
N ARG A 98 7.21 -3.23 -3.64
CA ARG A 98 6.53 -4.28 -2.87
C ARG A 98 7.49 -5.26 -2.19
N THR A 99 8.65 -5.49 -2.78
CA THR A 99 9.70 -6.33 -2.16
C THR A 99 10.33 -5.63 -0.96
N ARG A 100 10.46 -4.29 -1.00
CA ARG A 100 11.09 -3.49 0.06
C ARG A 100 10.15 -3.09 1.19
N LEU A 101 8.88 -2.87 0.87
CA LEU A 101 7.85 -2.38 1.78
C LEU A 101 6.73 -3.42 1.90
N PRO A 102 7.02 -4.62 2.46
CA PRO A 102 5.97 -5.59 2.71
C PRO A 102 4.98 -4.98 3.72
N PRO A 103 3.67 -5.21 3.56
CA PRO A 103 2.68 -4.73 4.51
C PRO A 103 2.93 -5.37 5.89
N GLY A 104 3.41 -4.59 6.86
CA GLY A 104 3.46 -4.96 8.28
C GLY A 104 4.82 -5.34 8.86
N SER A 105 5.89 -4.56 8.62
CA SER A 105 7.11 -4.62 9.46
C SER A 105 7.10 -3.51 10.52
#